data_AF-A0A1M5QWX4-F1
#
_entry.id   AF-A0A1M5QWX4-F1
#
_cell.length_a   1.000
_cell.length_b   1.000
_cell.length_c   1.000
_cell.angle_alpha   90.00
_cell.angle_beta   90.00
_cell.angle_gamma   90.00
#
_symmetry.space_group_name_H-M   'P 1'
#
loop_
_entity.id
_entity.type
_entity.pdbx_description
1 polymer ?
#
loop_
_entity_poly.entity_id
_entity_poly.type
_entity_poly.pdbx_seq_one_letter_code
_entity_poly.pdbx_strand_id
1 'polypeptide(L)'
;MENSNSIFRKTALDRISSPEQLNEYIKITNPGVWVVLLGCMALLIAVGFWSVFGSIPDSVQVKGVVFPQNGVTALIPETGGRISDVRVKVGDFVQAGQIIAVVPQEDLIQEINNLGTQANLDISKINALRSEYERKSLIVAPVSGIVLNVMGVHETASSNQALASIVKQEKFANDKQIITYVPSSTAKKLREGMEVQASPSFAPREEYGYMYGYITSIGTYPVTEANVLSALGSEQYAVGVLPEGSCVEVRITLTPDPDSADKIKWSNQKGEGISLSIGTNCNLLIVTKKIKPYELIF
;
A
#
# COMPACT_ATOMS: atom_id res chain seq x y z
N MET A 1 110.51 35.42 -17.35
CA MET A 1 110.14 34.25 -16.52
C MET A 1 108.89 34.67 -15.76
N GLU A 2 107.70 34.49 -16.33
CA GLU A 2 106.93 33.24 -16.45
C GLU A 2 106.08 32.95 -15.20
N ASN A 3 104.75 32.89 -15.43
CA ASN A 3 103.65 32.16 -14.75
C ASN A 3 103.50 32.29 -13.22
N SER A 4 102.33 32.40 -12.61
CA SER A 4 100.93 32.00 -12.87
C SER A 4 100.11 32.71 -11.75
N ASN A 5 98.80 32.80 -11.64
CA ASN A 5 97.73 31.87 -11.97
C ASN A 5 96.41 32.63 -11.66
N SER A 6 95.55 32.78 -12.65
CA SER A 6 94.17 33.27 -12.50
C SER A 6 93.31 32.18 -11.82
N ILE A 7 93.47 32.02 -10.51
CA ILE A 7 92.79 30.98 -9.70
C ILE A 7 91.59 31.51 -8.89
N PHE A 8 91.25 32.80 -8.98
CA PHE A 8 90.03 33.30 -8.35
C PHE A 8 88.81 32.97 -9.20
N ARG A 9 88.28 31.78 -8.92
CA ARG A 9 86.98 31.23 -9.30
C ARG A 9 85.90 32.32 -9.32
N LYS A 10 85.54 32.79 -10.51
CA LYS A 10 84.39 33.68 -10.78
C LYS A 10 83.07 33.16 -10.18
N THR A 11 82.98 31.87 -9.88
CA THR A 11 81.80 31.23 -9.25
C THR A 11 81.65 31.52 -7.74
N ALA A 12 82.65 32.11 -7.07
CA ALA A 12 82.50 32.53 -5.67
C ALA A 12 82.00 33.98 -5.53
N LEU A 13 82.11 34.80 -6.58
CA LEU A 13 81.68 36.20 -6.57
C LEU A 13 80.19 36.37 -6.92
N ASP A 14 79.59 35.40 -7.60
CA ASP A 14 78.15 35.39 -7.92
C ASP A 14 77.25 35.01 -6.72
N ARG A 15 77.82 34.65 -5.56
CA ARG A 15 77.05 34.21 -4.38
C ARG A 15 76.77 35.29 -3.35
N ILE A 16 77.24 36.52 -3.57
CA ILE A 16 77.20 37.60 -2.55
C ILE A 16 76.26 38.77 -2.97
N SER A 17 75.71 38.74 -4.19
CA SER A 17 74.88 39.84 -4.74
C SER A 17 73.43 39.46 -5.01
N SER A 18 72.91 38.42 -4.35
CA SER A 18 71.48 38.09 -4.40
C SER A 18 70.89 38.21 -2.99
N PRO A 19 70.60 39.44 -2.53
CA PRO A 19 69.79 39.62 -1.34
C PRO A 19 68.38 39.10 -1.65
N GLU A 20 67.85 38.33 -0.71
CA GLU A 20 66.42 38.04 -0.59
C GLU A 20 65.69 37.42 -1.79
N GLN A 21 65.75 36.08 -1.86
CA GLN A 21 64.53 35.33 -2.22
C GLN A 21 63.55 35.25 -1.03
N LEU A 22 63.42 36.32 -0.24
CA LEU A 22 62.24 36.53 0.60
C LEU A 22 61.08 37.14 -0.19
N ASN A 23 61.33 37.46 -1.47
CA ASN A 23 60.40 38.13 -2.37
C ASN A 23 60.06 37.26 -3.59
N GLU A 24 60.04 35.94 -3.43
CA GLU A 24 59.00 35.21 -4.15
C GLU A 24 57.70 35.63 -3.47
N TYR A 25 57.20 36.82 -3.86
CA TYR A 25 55.77 37.08 -3.78
C TYR A 25 55.17 35.84 -4.43
N ILE A 26 54.68 34.93 -3.60
CA ILE A 26 53.57 34.08 -3.99
C ILE A 26 52.68 35.08 -4.71
N LYS A 27 52.54 34.94 -6.03
CA LYS A 27 51.51 35.65 -6.77
C LYS A 27 50.20 35.06 -6.26
N ILE A 28 49.86 35.41 -5.04
CA ILE A 28 48.55 35.24 -4.44
C ILE A 28 47.72 36.13 -5.33
N THR A 29 46.85 35.52 -6.14
CA THR A 29 46.02 36.17 -7.17
C THR A 29 46.55 36.06 -8.60
N ASN A 30 46.85 34.84 -9.06
CA ASN A 30 46.59 34.53 -10.47
C ASN A 30 45.06 34.69 -10.70
N PRO A 31 44.57 35.45 -11.69
CA PRO A 31 43.14 35.68 -11.92
C PRO A 31 42.30 34.40 -11.96
N GLY A 32 42.88 33.28 -12.41
CA GLY A 32 42.24 31.97 -12.38
C GLY A 32 41.94 31.45 -10.97
N VAL A 33 42.78 31.74 -9.97
CA VAL A 33 42.56 31.35 -8.57
C VAL A 33 41.36 32.07 -7.97
N TRP A 34 41.12 33.33 -8.35
CA TRP A 34 39.94 34.08 -7.93
C TRP A 34 38.65 33.51 -8.50
N VAL A 35 38.67 33.04 -9.75
CA VAL A 35 37.52 32.35 -10.38
C VAL A 35 37.23 31.04 -9.66
N VAL A 36 38.27 30.26 -9.33
CA VAL A 36 38.12 29.03 -8.54
C VAL A 36 37.58 29.33 -7.14
N LEU A 37 38.09 30.38 -6.48
CA LEU A 37 37.68 30.76 -5.13
C LEU A 37 36.24 31.31 -5.10
N LEU A 38 35.85 32.11 -6.09
CA LEU A 38 34.45 32.51 -6.29
C LEU A 38 33.54 31.32 -6.59
N GLY A 39 34.00 30.36 -7.40
CA GLY A 39 33.27 29.12 -7.67
C GLY A 39 33.05 28.30 -6.40
N CYS A 40 34.08 28.12 -5.57
CA CYS A 40 33.96 27.45 -4.27
C CYS A 40 33.04 28.22 -3.33
N MET A 41 33.15 29.55 -3.26
CA MET A 41 32.27 30.39 -2.44
C MET A 41 30.81 30.27 -2.90
N ALA A 42 30.55 30.33 -4.21
CA ALA A 42 29.22 30.17 -4.78
C ALA A 42 28.64 28.78 -4.49
N LEU A 43 29.47 27.73 -4.54
CA LEU A 43 29.07 26.37 -4.19
C LEU A 43 28.70 26.26 -2.70
N LEU A 44 29.50 26.86 -1.81
CA LEU A 44 29.19 26.91 -0.38
C LEU A 44 27.90 27.68 -0.10
N ILE A 45 27.67 28.81 -0.78
CA ILE A 45 26.41 29.56 -0.68
C ILE A 45 25.24 28.74 -1.20
N ALA A 46 25.39 28.03 -2.32
CA ALA A 46 24.35 27.17 -2.87
C ALA A 46 24.00 26.01 -1.92
N VAL A 47 25.01 25.36 -1.32
CA VAL A 47 24.79 24.30 -0.31
C VAL A 47 24.18 24.87 0.97
N GLY A 48 24.63 26.03 1.44
CA GLY A 48 24.05 26.70 2.61
C GLY A 48 22.60 27.11 2.38
N PHE A 49 22.31 27.68 1.21
CA PHE A 49 20.96 28.04 0.80
C PHE A 49 20.08 26.80 0.66
N TRP A 50 20.56 25.74 -0.01
CA TRP A 50 19.85 24.47 -0.12
C TRP A 50 19.67 23.78 1.25
N SER A 51 20.58 23.95 2.21
CA SER A 51 20.44 23.41 3.56
C SER A 51 19.35 24.13 4.39
N VAL A 52 19.17 25.43 4.17
CA VAL A 52 18.16 26.25 4.85
C VAL A 52 16.77 26.11 4.21
N PHE A 53 16.72 26.03 2.87
CA PHE A 53 15.47 25.99 2.09
C PHE A 53 15.05 24.60 1.65
N GLY A 54 15.96 23.62 1.67
CA GLY A 54 15.64 22.23 1.42
C GLY A 54 14.79 21.64 2.54
N SER A 55 14.00 20.62 2.21
CA SER A 55 13.30 19.80 3.19
C SER A 55 13.48 18.35 2.80
N ILE A 56 14.02 17.54 3.70
CA ILE A 56 14.10 16.10 3.55
C ILE A 56 12.92 15.51 4.32
N PRO A 57 11.95 14.87 3.65
CA PRO A 57 10.85 14.22 4.35
C PRO A 57 11.39 13.01 5.12
N ASP A 58 11.24 13.03 6.44
CA ASP A 58 11.31 11.81 7.24
C ASP A 58 10.08 10.98 6.90
N SER A 59 10.32 9.74 6.51
CA SER A 59 9.26 8.89 6.00
C SER A 59 9.44 7.44 6.43
N VAL A 60 8.31 6.81 6.70
CA VAL A 60 8.26 5.40 7.03
C VAL A 60 7.74 4.65 5.82
N GLN A 61 8.52 3.70 5.33
CA GLN A 61 8.11 2.81 4.25
C GLN A 61 7.43 1.57 4.83
N VAL A 62 6.20 1.31 4.40
CA VAL A 62 5.41 0.16 4.82
C VAL A 62 4.69 -0.44 3.62
N LYS A 63 4.36 -1.73 3.69
CA LYS A 63 3.54 -2.39 2.66
C LYS A 63 2.09 -2.35 3.08
N GLY A 64 1.20 -2.11 2.14
CA GLY A 64 -0.24 -2.14 2.35
C GLY A 64 -0.95 -2.89 1.25
N VAL A 65 -2.22 -3.18 1.49
CA VAL A 65 -3.11 -3.82 0.53
C VAL A 65 -4.34 -2.96 0.33
N VAL A 66 -4.77 -2.81 -0.92
CA VAL A 66 -6.01 -2.11 -1.26
C VAL A 66 -7.19 -2.94 -0.79
N PHE A 67 -8.05 -2.31 0.01
CA PHE A 67 -9.16 -2.96 0.67
C PHE A 67 -10.39 -2.05 0.73
N PRO A 68 -11.62 -2.57 0.64
CA PRO A 68 -12.84 -1.77 0.84
C PRO A 68 -12.96 -1.19 2.26
N GLN A 69 -13.58 -0.01 2.39
CA GLN A 69 -13.87 0.58 3.71
C GLN A 69 -14.83 -0.28 4.53
N ASN A 70 -15.77 -0.98 3.88
CA ASN A 70 -16.87 -1.69 4.52
C ASN A 70 -16.54 -3.13 4.95
N GLY A 71 -15.28 -3.57 4.80
CA GLY A 71 -14.84 -4.93 5.15
C GLY A 71 -15.43 -6.02 4.25
N VAL A 72 -15.20 -7.29 4.64
CA VAL A 72 -15.69 -8.47 3.94
C VAL A 72 -16.87 -9.06 4.70
N THR A 73 -17.95 -9.35 3.98
CA THR A 73 -19.05 -10.16 4.49
C THR A 73 -18.84 -11.60 4.03
N ALA A 74 -18.48 -12.47 4.96
CA ALA A 74 -18.43 -13.90 4.74
C ALA A 74 -19.84 -14.49 4.74
N LEU A 75 -20.10 -15.37 3.80
CA LEU A 75 -21.41 -15.98 3.56
C LEU A 75 -21.32 -17.44 4.00
N ILE A 76 -21.79 -17.71 5.21
CA ILE A 76 -21.73 -19.04 5.83
C ILE A 76 -23.12 -19.67 5.68
N PRO A 77 -23.24 -20.88 5.11
CA PRO A 77 -24.53 -21.53 4.98
C PRO A 77 -25.06 -21.95 6.36
N GLU A 78 -26.39 -21.87 6.54
CA GLU A 78 -27.04 -22.36 7.75
C GLU A 78 -26.94 -23.89 7.90
N THR A 79 -26.77 -24.60 6.80
CA THR A 79 -26.71 -26.07 6.78
C THR A 79 -25.66 -26.53 5.78
N GLY A 80 -24.87 -27.53 6.17
CA GLY A 80 -23.89 -28.12 5.26
C GLY A 80 -24.57 -28.88 4.13
N GLY A 81 -23.91 -28.98 2.98
CA GLY A 81 -24.43 -29.66 1.81
C GLY A 81 -23.52 -29.51 0.60
N ARG A 82 -23.75 -30.33 -0.43
CA ARG A 82 -22.97 -30.26 -1.67
C ARG A 82 -23.48 -29.15 -2.57
N ILE A 83 -22.59 -28.33 -3.08
CA ILE A 83 -22.94 -27.23 -3.98
C ILE A 83 -23.32 -27.82 -5.35
N SER A 84 -24.56 -27.60 -5.77
CA SER A 84 -25.07 -28.09 -7.05
C SER A 84 -24.80 -27.14 -8.20
N ASP A 85 -24.85 -25.84 -7.94
CA ASP A 85 -24.65 -24.81 -8.97
C ASP A 85 -24.10 -23.54 -8.34
N VAL A 86 -23.24 -22.84 -9.09
CA VAL A 86 -22.61 -21.56 -8.70
C VAL A 86 -22.79 -20.60 -9.85
N ARG A 87 -23.50 -19.50 -9.60
CA ARG A 87 -23.96 -18.54 -10.62
C ARG A 87 -23.08 -17.31 -10.75
N VAL A 88 -22.03 -17.20 -9.95
CA VAL A 88 -21.15 -16.03 -9.90
C VAL A 88 -19.69 -16.47 -9.93
N LYS A 89 -18.81 -15.58 -10.39
CA LYS A 89 -17.37 -15.79 -10.38
C LYS A 89 -16.68 -14.77 -9.48
N VAL A 90 -15.46 -15.09 -9.09
CA VAL A 90 -14.58 -14.13 -8.39
C VAL A 90 -14.38 -12.90 -9.28
N GLY A 91 -14.61 -11.72 -8.71
CA GLY A 91 -14.57 -10.43 -9.39
C GLY A 91 -15.93 -9.92 -9.89
N ASP A 92 -16.98 -10.74 -9.90
CA ASP A 92 -18.32 -10.29 -10.33
C ASP A 92 -18.95 -9.35 -9.30
N PHE A 93 -19.66 -8.33 -9.79
CA PHE A 93 -20.52 -7.49 -8.96
C PHE A 93 -21.89 -8.16 -8.76
N VAL A 94 -22.29 -8.35 -7.51
CA VAL A 94 -23.57 -8.91 -7.10
C VAL A 94 -24.44 -7.88 -6.40
N GLN A 95 -25.76 -7.99 -6.53
CA GLN A 95 -26.73 -7.17 -5.80
C GLN A 95 -27.27 -7.92 -4.58
N ALA A 96 -27.65 -7.22 -3.52
CA ALA A 96 -28.32 -7.82 -2.37
C ALA A 96 -29.58 -8.60 -2.83
N GLY A 97 -29.70 -9.85 -2.39
CA GLY A 97 -30.75 -10.79 -2.80
C GLY A 97 -30.44 -11.60 -4.07
N GLN A 98 -29.33 -11.33 -4.77
CA GLN A 98 -28.94 -12.11 -5.95
C GLN A 98 -28.48 -13.52 -5.54
N ILE A 99 -28.92 -14.54 -6.29
CA ILE A 99 -28.54 -15.93 -6.07
C ILE A 99 -27.08 -16.14 -6.46
N ILE A 100 -26.28 -16.65 -5.53
CA ILE A 100 -24.86 -16.96 -5.67
C ILE A 100 -24.68 -18.43 -5.96
N ALA A 101 -25.28 -19.29 -5.14
CA ALA A 101 -25.12 -20.73 -5.21
C ALA A 101 -26.39 -21.45 -4.78
N VAL A 102 -26.52 -22.71 -5.19
CA VAL A 102 -27.62 -23.60 -4.80
C VAL A 102 -27.06 -24.81 -4.09
N VAL A 103 -27.51 -25.04 -2.86
CA VAL A 103 -27.15 -26.19 -2.03
C VAL A 103 -28.41 -27.03 -1.79
N PRO A 104 -28.62 -28.13 -2.53
CA PRO A 104 -29.80 -28.97 -2.36
C PRO A 104 -29.83 -29.58 -0.96
N GLN A 105 -31.00 -29.57 -0.34
CA GLN A 105 -31.26 -30.23 0.95
C GLN A 105 -32.03 -31.53 0.69
N GLU A 106 -31.29 -32.64 0.57
CA GLU A 106 -31.87 -33.95 0.22
C GLU A 106 -32.91 -34.41 1.25
N ASP A 107 -32.68 -34.16 2.54
CA ASP A 107 -33.61 -34.52 3.62
C ASP A 107 -34.97 -33.82 3.46
N LEU A 108 -34.97 -32.52 3.16
CA LEU A 108 -36.19 -31.74 2.95
C LEU A 108 -36.94 -32.20 1.68
N ILE A 109 -36.22 -32.57 0.62
CA ILE A 109 -36.83 -33.11 -0.60
C ILE A 109 -37.52 -34.44 -0.32
N GLN A 110 -36.88 -35.32 0.47
CA GLN A 110 -37.48 -36.60 0.86
C GLN A 110 -38.74 -36.38 1.71
N GLU A 111 -38.71 -35.45 2.67
CA GLU A 111 -39.88 -35.15 3.51
C GLU A 111 -41.05 -34.58 2.70
N ILE A 112 -40.78 -33.67 1.76
CA ILE A 112 -41.79 -33.13 0.83
C ILE A 112 -42.41 -34.25 -0.02
N ASN A 113 -41.60 -35.18 -0.54
CA ASN A 113 -42.09 -36.31 -1.33
C ASN A 113 -42.94 -37.28 -0.49
N ASN A 114 -42.52 -37.55 0.75
CA ASN A 114 -43.25 -38.40 1.67
C ASN A 114 -44.62 -37.80 2.05
N LEU A 115 -44.71 -36.48 2.25
CA LEU A 115 -45.98 -35.81 2.53
C LEU A 115 -46.88 -35.71 1.29
N GLY A 116 -46.30 -35.54 0.10
CA GLY A 116 -47.05 -35.51 -1.16
C GLY A 116 -47.69 -36.85 -1.55
N THR A 117 -47.19 -37.96 -1.01
CA THR A 117 -47.72 -39.32 -1.25
C THR A 117 -48.79 -39.75 -0.25
N GLN A 118 -49.04 -38.97 0.81
CA GLN A 118 -50.08 -39.26 1.81
C GLN A 118 -51.47 -38.85 1.31
N ALA A 119 -52.49 -39.67 1.63
CA ALA A 119 -53.87 -39.46 1.19
C ALA A 119 -54.54 -38.19 1.77
N ASN A 120 -54.00 -37.62 2.85
CA ASN A 120 -54.40 -36.32 3.40
C ASN A 120 -53.34 -35.27 3.04
N LEU A 121 -53.55 -34.57 1.93
CA LEU A 121 -52.68 -33.49 1.46
C LEU A 121 -52.77 -32.30 2.42
N ASP A 122 -51.87 -32.26 3.39
CA ASP A 122 -51.71 -31.12 4.30
C ASP A 122 -50.92 -30.01 3.58
N ILE A 123 -51.59 -29.31 2.67
CA ILE A 123 -51.02 -28.31 1.76
C ILE A 123 -50.25 -27.23 2.53
N SER A 124 -50.72 -26.86 3.73
CA SER A 124 -50.06 -25.89 4.60
C SER A 124 -48.66 -26.35 5.04
N LYS A 125 -48.49 -27.63 5.37
CA LYS A 125 -47.17 -28.20 5.75
C LYS A 125 -46.23 -28.28 4.54
N ILE A 126 -46.74 -28.70 3.39
CA ILE A 126 -45.95 -28.77 2.15
C ILE A 126 -45.44 -27.38 1.76
N ASN A 127 -46.30 -26.36 1.85
CA ASN A 127 -45.90 -24.99 1.58
C ASN A 127 -44.85 -24.48 2.58
N ALA A 128 -45.02 -24.80 3.88
CA ALA A 128 -44.04 -24.44 4.90
C ALA A 128 -42.66 -25.08 4.64
N LEU A 129 -42.62 -26.38 4.33
CA LEU A 129 -41.40 -27.11 4.01
C LEU A 129 -40.76 -26.63 2.71
N ARG A 130 -41.57 -26.28 1.69
CA ARG A 130 -41.06 -25.71 0.45
C ARG A 130 -40.42 -24.33 0.69
N SER A 131 -41.05 -23.47 1.47
CA SER A 131 -40.46 -22.18 1.84
C SER A 131 -39.20 -22.34 2.69
N GLU A 132 -39.16 -23.35 3.57
CA GLU A 132 -37.95 -23.67 4.32
C GLU A 132 -36.83 -24.19 3.41
N TYR A 133 -37.15 -25.05 2.45
CA TYR A 133 -36.23 -25.52 1.43
C TYR A 133 -35.66 -24.36 0.60
N GLU A 134 -36.51 -23.46 0.10
CA GLU A 134 -36.06 -22.30 -0.68
C GLU A 134 -35.12 -21.42 0.13
N ARG A 135 -35.44 -21.16 1.42
CA ARG A 135 -34.59 -20.34 2.30
C ARG A 135 -33.23 -21.00 2.58
N LYS A 136 -33.20 -22.31 2.81
CA LYS A 136 -31.97 -23.05 3.14
C LYS A 136 -31.14 -23.46 1.92
N SER A 137 -31.78 -23.63 0.77
CA SER A 137 -31.15 -24.13 -0.45
C SER A 137 -30.61 -23.01 -1.33
N LEU A 138 -31.27 -21.85 -1.35
CA LEU A 138 -30.85 -20.71 -2.15
C LEU A 138 -29.92 -19.82 -1.33
N ILE A 139 -28.65 -19.82 -1.71
CA ILE A 139 -27.66 -18.96 -1.10
C ILE A 139 -27.65 -17.63 -1.86
N VAL A 140 -28.11 -16.58 -1.19
CA VAL A 140 -28.23 -15.23 -1.76
C VAL A 140 -27.22 -14.26 -1.16
N ALA A 141 -26.84 -13.23 -1.92
CA ALA A 141 -25.97 -12.16 -1.44
C ALA A 141 -26.67 -11.33 -0.35
N PRO A 142 -26.14 -11.22 0.88
CA PRO A 142 -26.71 -10.37 1.92
C PRO A 142 -26.52 -8.87 1.63
N VAL A 143 -25.49 -8.53 0.83
CA VAL A 143 -25.11 -7.15 0.50
C VAL A 143 -24.74 -7.05 -0.98
N SER A 144 -24.95 -5.87 -1.56
CA SER A 144 -24.44 -5.53 -2.89
C SER A 144 -22.93 -5.31 -2.83
N GLY A 145 -22.17 -5.86 -3.77
CA GLY A 145 -20.71 -5.86 -3.67
C GLY A 145 -19.97 -6.68 -4.72
N ILE A 146 -18.64 -6.79 -4.56
CA ILE A 146 -17.79 -7.64 -5.41
C ILE A 146 -17.51 -8.97 -4.70
N VAL A 147 -17.61 -10.08 -5.44
CA VAL A 147 -17.24 -11.42 -4.96
C VAL A 147 -15.73 -11.57 -4.89
N LEU A 148 -15.16 -11.77 -3.70
CA LEU A 148 -13.73 -12.04 -3.50
C LEU A 148 -13.38 -13.52 -3.66
N ASN A 149 -14.24 -14.40 -3.15
CA ASN A 149 -14.06 -15.84 -3.22
C ASN A 149 -15.43 -16.51 -3.28
N VAL A 150 -15.51 -17.65 -3.95
CA VAL A 150 -16.68 -18.52 -4.00
C VAL A 150 -16.22 -19.98 -4.15
N MET A 151 -16.81 -20.89 -3.38
CA MET A 151 -16.57 -22.32 -3.51
C MET A 151 -17.02 -22.84 -4.88
N GLY A 152 -16.35 -23.88 -5.36
CA GLY A 152 -16.61 -24.50 -6.65
C GLY A 152 -17.86 -25.41 -6.65
N VAL A 153 -18.40 -25.67 -7.85
CA VAL A 153 -19.46 -26.66 -8.02
C VAL A 153 -18.94 -28.05 -7.60
N HIS A 154 -19.76 -28.85 -6.91
CA HIS A 154 -19.44 -30.16 -6.32
C HIS A 154 -18.60 -30.13 -5.04
N GLU A 155 -18.15 -28.96 -4.58
CA GLU A 155 -17.55 -28.85 -3.26
C GLU A 155 -18.61 -29.01 -2.16
N THR A 156 -18.17 -29.55 -1.02
CA THR A 156 -19.05 -29.74 0.14
C THR A 156 -18.88 -28.55 1.07
N ALA A 157 -19.96 -27.79 1.22
CA ALA A 157 -19.99 -26.69 2.17
C ALA A 157 -20.40 -27.20 3.55
N SER A 158 -19.77 -26.67 4.58
CA SER A 158 -20.10 -26.94 5.97
C SER A 158 -20.71 -25.70 6.61
N SER A 159 -21.53 -25.88 7.63
CA SER A 159 -22.17 -24.79 8.40
C SER A 159 -21.18 -23.87 9.14
N ASN A 160 -19.89 -24.20 9.14
CA ASN A 160 -18.81 -23.42 9.75
C ASN A 160 -17.82 -22.83 8.73
N GLN A 161 -18.04 -23.03 7.43
CA GLN A 161 -17.12 -22.60 6.38
C GLN A 161 -17.82 -21.61 5.45
N ALA A 162 -17.14 -20.51 5.13
CA ALA A 162 -17.67 -19.51 4.20
C ALA A 162 -17.76 -20.09 2.77
N LEU A 163 -18.97 -20.10 2.21
CA LEU A 163 -19.26 -20.44 0.81
C LEU A 163 -18.74 -19.38 -0.16
N ALA A 164 -18.92 -18.12 0.22
CA ALA A 164 -18.50 -16.98 -0.58
C ALA A 164 -18.12 -15.83 0.35
N SER A 165 -17.26 -14.95 -0.14
CA SER A 165 -16.87 -13.72 0.55
C SER A 165 -17.20 -12.54 -0.36
N ILE A 166 -18.03 -11.62 0.11
CA ILE A 166 -18.46 -10.45 -0.66
C ILE A 166 -17.94 -9.20 0.03
N VAL A 167 -17.31 -8.34 -0.74
CA VAL A 167 -16.98 -7.00 -0.32
C VAL A 167 -18.15 -6.10 -0.61
N LYS A 168 -18.76 -5.53 0.43
CA LYS A 168 -19.81 -4.54 0.26
C LYS A 168 -19.24 -3.34 -0.49
N GLN A 169 -19.76 -3.11 -1.68
CA GLN A 169 -19.38 -1.99 -2.54
C GLN A 169 -20.62 -1.45 -3.23
N GLU A 170 -20.80 -0.13 -3.18
CA GLU A 170 -21.84 0.52 -3.98
C GLU A 170 -21.29 0.73 -5.40
N LYS A 171 -22.13 0.47 -6.42
CA LYS A 171 -21.76 0.47 -7.85
C LYS A 171 -21.06 1.75 -8.33
N PHE A 172 -21.15 2.85 -7.58
CA PHE A 172 -20.56 4.15 -7.90
C PHE A 172 -19.72 4.79 -6.78
N ALA A 173 -19.61 4.16 -5.62
CA ALA A 173 -18.78 4.67 -4.52
C ALA A 173 -17.33 4.22 -4.71
N ASN A 174 -16.38 5.16 -4.68
CA ASN A 174 -14.96 4.82 -4.61
C ASN A 174 -14.60 4.58 -3.14
N ASP A 175 -15.02 3.42 -2.62
CA ASP A 175 -14.87 3.01 -1.22
C ASP A 175 -13.56 2.24 -0.99
N LYS A 176 -12.55 2.50 -1.81
CA LYS A 176 -11.22 1.90 -1.66
C LYS A 176 -10.43 2.63 -0.58
N GLN A 177 -9.86 1.86 0.32
CA GLN A 177 -8.86 2.27 1.30
C GLN A 177 -7.62 1.40 1.11
N ILE A 178 -6.54 1.77 1.79
CA ILE A 178 -5.37 0.92 1.92
C ILE A 178 -5.24 0.56 3.40
N ILE A 179 -5.14 -0.74 3.67
CA ILE A 179 -4.86 -1.27 5.00
C ILE A 179 -3.40 -1.65 5.04
N THR A 180 -2.70 -1.24 6.09
CA THR A 180 -1.33 -1.63 6.37
C THR A 180 -1.20 -2.03 7.83
N TYR A 181 -0.29 -2.96 8.12
CA TYR A 181 0.05 -3.34 9.48
C TYR A 181 1.43 -2.81 9.79
N VAL A 182 1.51 -2.02 10.86
CA VAL A 182 2.78 -1.41 11.28
C VAL A 182 3.15 -1.91 12.68
N PRO A 183 4.45 -2.12 12.97
CA PRO A 183 4.88 -2.48 14.31
C PRO A 183 4.42 -1.41 15.32
N SER A 184 4.07 -1.84 16.54
CA SER A 184 3.62 -0.94 17.61
C SER A 184 4.63 0.17 17.94
N SER A 185 5.93 -0.06 17.71
CA SER A 185 6.99 0.95 17.85
C SER A 185 6.89 2.06 16.80
N THR A 186 6.61 1.70 15.56
CA THR A 186 6.41 2.61 14.44
C THR A 186 5.08 3.36 14.57
N ALA A 187 4.02 2.66 14.98
CA ALA A 187 2.70 3.24 15.20
C ALA A 187 2.71 4.44 16.16
N LYS A 188 3.57 4.42 17.19
CA LYS A 188 3.72 5.54 18.14
C LYS A 188 4.15 6.85 17.48
N LYS A 189 4.83 6.78 16.33
CA LYS A 189 5.25 7.94 15.53
C LYS A 189 4.16 8.42 14.57
N LEU A 190 3.15 7.61 14.31
CA LEU A 190 2.08 7.92 13.37
C LEU A 190 0.95 8.70 14.05
N ARG A 191 0.25 9.52 13.26
CA ARG A 191 -0.95 10.26 13.67
C ARG A 191 -1.95 10.26 12.53
N GLU A 192 -3.22 10.29 12.87
CA GLU A 192 -4.29 10.53 11.90
C GLU A 192 -4.06 11.88 11.19
N GLY A 193 -4.40 11.92 9.89
CA GLY A 193 -4.16 13.06 9.02
C GLY A 193 -2.75 13.14 8.40
N MET A 194 -1.81 12.26 8.77
CA MET A 194 -0.50 12.21 8.08
C MET A 194 -0.66 11.85 6.61
N GLU A 195 0.12 12.54 5.76
CA GLU A 195 0.16 12.30 4.31
C GLU A 195 0.82 10.95 4.01
N VAL A 196 0.17 10.20 3.13
CA VAL A 196 0.66 8.91 2.64
C VAL A 196 0.75 8.95 1.13
N GLN A 197 1.90 8.56 0.60
CA GLN A 197 2.12 8.34 -0.81
C GLN A 197 2.02 6.85 -1.07
N ALA A 198 1.06 6.42 -1.88
CA ALA A 198 0.81 5.02 -2.19
C ALA A 198 1.11 4.71 -3.66
N SER A 199 1.96 3.71 -3.92
CA SER A 199 2.26 3.24 -5.28
C SER A 199 1.99 1.74 -5.40
N PRO A 200 1.26 1.25 -6.41
CA PRO A 200 1.07 -0.17 -6.64
C PRO A 200 2.40 -0.90 -6.86
N SER A 201 2.57 -2.11 -6.33
CA SER A 201 3.84 -2.85 -6.42
C SER A 201 4.22 -3.22 -7.86
N PHE A 202 3.24 -3.31 -8.77
CA PHE A 202 3.45 -3.60 -10.18
C PHE A 202 3.71 -2.36 -11.04
N ALA A 203 3.51 -1.16 -10.48
CA ALA A 203 3.65 0.11 -11.18
C ALA A 203 4.70 0.98 -10.48
N PRO A 204 5.96 0.99 -10.96
CA PRO A 204 7.04 1.74 -10.34
C PRO A 204 6.71 3.23 -10.21
N ARG A 205 6.98 3.81 -9.03
CA ARG A 205 6.65 5.22 -8.73
C ARG A 205 7.41 6.20 -9.62
N GLU A 206 8.58 5.80 -10.13
CA GLU A 206 9.44 6.59 -11.00
C GLU A 206 8.79 6.81 -12.36
N GLU A 207 7.95 5.87 -12.81
CA GLU A 207 7.28 5.93 -14.10
C GLU A 207 5.83 6.41 -13.99
N TYR A 208 5.09 5.88 -13.01
CA TYR A 208 3.64 6.09 -12.85
C TYR A 208 3.27 7.07 -11.73
N GLY A 209 4.24 7.52 -10.92
CA GLY A 209 3.97 8.35 -9.76
C GLY A 209 3.34 7.59 -8.59
N TYR A 210 2.61 8.31 -7.75
CA TYR A 210 1.94 7.77 -6.57
C TYR A 210 0.55 8.39 -6.38
N MET A 211 -0.32 7.68 -5.68
CA MET A 211 -1.61 8.15 -5.22
C MET A 211 -1.46 8.90 -3.90
N TYR A 212 -2.14 10.03 -3.76
CA TYR A 212 -2.18 10.78 -2.50
C TYR A 212 -3.22 10.17 -1.56
N GLY A 213 -2.87 10.00 -0.29
CA GLY A 213 -3.79 9.56 0.75
C GLY A 213 -3.45 10.14 2.11
N TYR A 214 -4.30 9.85 3.09
CA TYR A 214 -4.12 10.27 4.48
C TYR A 214 -4.51 9.15 5.44
N ILE A 215 -3.82 9.09 6.58
CA ILE A 215 -4.16 8.15 7.65
C ILE A 215 -5.51 8.57 8.24
N THR A 216 -6.50 7.68 8.21
CA THR A 216 -7.83 7.93 8.77
C THR A 216 -8.05 7.26 10.12
N SER A 217 -7.36 6.16 10.39
CA SER A 217 -7.51 5.44 11.66
C SER A 217 -6.25 4.64 11.96
N ILE A 218 -5.87 4.62 13.25
CA ILE A 218 -4.78 3.81 13.77
C ILE A 218 -5.34 2.92 14.88
N GLY A 219 -5.20 1.61 14.73
CA GLY A 219 -5.62 0.62 15.71
C GLY A 219 -4.86 0.77 17.03
N THR A 220 -5.58 0.68 18.14
CA THR A 220 -5.02 0.78 19.50
C THR A 220 -4.58 -0.55 20.09
N TYR A 221 -4.96 -1.66 19.45
CA TYR A 221 -4.69 -3.01 19.92
C TYR A 221 -3.89 -3.79 18.88
N PRO A 222 -2.94 -4.62 19.33
CA PRO A 222 -2.22 -5.48 18.41
C PRO A 222 -3.17 -6.47 17.76
N VAL A 223 -3.03 -6.60 16.44
CA VAL A 223 -3.86 -7.48 15.63
C VAL A 223 -3.33 -8.90 15.74
N THR A 224 -4.24 -9.85 15.97
CA THR A 224 -3.94 -11.28 15.94
C THR A 224 -4.12 -11.81 14.52
N GLU A 225 -3.47 -12.92 14.15
CA GLU A 225 -3.65 -13.54 12.82
C GLU A 225 -5.13 -13.82 12.50
N ALA A 226 -5.91 -14.25 13.50
CA ALA A 226 -7.35 -14.47 13.36
C ALA A 226 -8.12 -13.20 12.97
N ASN A 227 -7.75 -12.04 13.51
CA ASN A 227 -8.37 -10.75 13.15
C ASN A 227 -7.99 -10.30 11.74
N VAL A 228 -6.76 -10.60 11.30
CA VAL A 228 -6.31 -10.27 9.94
C VAL A 228 -7.05 -11.13 8.91
N LEU A 229 -7.19 -12.43 9.19
CA LEU A 229 -7.93 -13.36 8.34
C LEU A 229 -9.40 -12.98 8.24
N SER A 230 -10.03 -12.54 9.34
CA SER A 230 -11.43 -12.10 9.32
C SER A 230 -11.62 -10.76 8.61
N ALA A 231 -10.67 -9.82 8.76
CA ALA A 231 -10.73 -8.53 8.07
C ALA A 231 -10.47 -8.65 6.56
N LEU A 232 -9.49 -9.47 6.15
CA LEU A 232 -9.06 -9.59 4.75
C LEU A 232 -9.80 -10.68 3.96
N GLY A 233 -10.44 -11.64 4.64
CA GLY A 233 -11.26 -12.68 4.03
C GLY A 233 -10.51 -13.82 3.31
N SER A 234 -9.18 -13.75 3.21
CA SER A 234 -8.32 -14.82 2.67
C SER A 234 -6.90 -14.73 3.22
N GLU A 235 -6.30 -15.90 3.49
CA GLU A 235 -4.91 -16.05 3.94
C GLU A 235 -3.91 -15.44 2.95
N GLN A 236 -4.23 -15.47 1.66
CA GLN A 236 -3.35 -14.95 0.59
C GLN A 236 -3.12 -13.44 0.67
N TYR A 237 -4.03 -12.69 1.29
CA TYR A 237 -3.89 -11.25 1.51
C TYR A 237 -3.22 -10.93 2.86
N ALA A 238 -3.26 -11.86 3.81
CA ALA A 238 -2.58 -11.74 5.10
C ALA A 238 -1.06 -11.96 4.96
N VAL A 239 -0.66 -12.90 4.09
CA VAL A 239 0.74 -13.24 3.80
C VAL A 239 1.41 -12.11 3.02
N GLY A 240 2.30 -11.37 3.68
CA GLY A 240 3.14 -10.33 3.08
C GLY A 240 2.87 -8.90 3.54
N VAL A 241 1.79 -8.67 4.28
CA VAL A 241 1.47 -7.36 4.90
C VAL A 241 1.80 -7.35 6.40
N LEU A 242 1.81 -8.51 7.07
CA LEU A 242 2.09 -8.61 8.50
C LEU A 242 3.60 -8.60 8.79
N PRO A 243 4.13 -7.60 9.50
CA PRO A 243 5.48 -7.63 10.06
C PRO A 243 5.58 -8.64 11.21
N GLU A 244 6.78 -9.14 11.50
CA GLU A 244 7.03 -9.95 12.69
C GLU A 244 6.74 -9.13 13.97
N GLY A 245 5.97 -9.71 14.89
CA GLY A 245 5.68 -9.15 16.20
C GLY A 245 4.35 -8.39 16.33
N SER A 246 4.23 -7.61 17.41
CA SER A 246 3.00 -6.91 17.79
C SER A 246 2.73 -5.71 16.85
N CYS A 247 1.80 -5.91 15.92
CA CYS A 247 1.46 -4.93 14.89
C CYS A 247 0.06 -4.36 15.08
N VAL A 248 -0.15 -3.11 14.69
CA VAL A 248 -1.46 -2.46 14.69
C VAL A 248 -1.91 -2.18 13.27
N GLU A 249 -3.22 -2.25 13.04
CA GLU A 249 -3.84 -1.89 11.78
C GLU A 249 -3.82 -0.37 11.59
N VAL A 250 -3.45 0.09 10.40
CA VAL A 250 -3.55 1.49 10.01
C VAL A 250 -4.36 1.56 8.72
N ARG A 251 -5.40 2.38 8.73
CA ARG A 251 -6.28 2.61 7.59
C ARG A 251 -5.93 3.93 6.92
N ILE A 252 -5.82 3.89 5.61
CA ILE A 252 -5.44 5.02 4.78
C ILE A 252 -6.53 5.21 3.73
N THR A 253 -7.05 6.43 3.63
CA THR A 253 -8.01 6.79 2.59
C THR A 253 -7.30 7.53 1.47
N LEU A 254 -7.58 7.13 0.24
CA LEU A 254 -7.06 7.80 -0.95
C LEU A 254 -7.82 9.10 -1.19
N THR A 255 -7.10 10.12 -1.67
CA THR A 255 -7.66 11.43 -1.98
C THR A 255 -8.47 11.31 -3.26
N PRO A 256 -9.77 11.66 -3.24
CA PRO A 256 -10.58 11.60 -4.45
C PRO A 256 -10.19 12.72 -5.42
N ASP A 257 -10.24 12.40 -6.70
CA ASP A 257 -10.08 13.36 -7.79
C ASP A 257 -11.20 13.12 -8.82
N PRO A 258 -12.23 13.98 -8.91
CA PRO A 258 -13.33 13.80 -9.84
C PRO A 258 -12.92 13.73 -11.32
N ASP A 259 -11.76 14.29 -11.66
CA ASP A 259 -11.30 14.42 -13.04
C ASP A 259 -10.45 13.20 -13.49
N SER A 260 -9.98 12.37 -12.55
CA SER A 260 -9.23 11.14 -12.84
C SER A 260 -10.17 9.99 -13.24
N ALA A 261 -9.72 9.14 -14.17
CA ALA A 261 -10.48 7.98 -14.65
C ALA A 261 -10.85 6.98 -13.53
N ASP A 262 -9.98 6.83 -12.53
CA ASP A 262 -10.18 5.98 -11.36
C ASP A 262 -10.74 6.72 -10.13
N LYS A 263 -11.07 8.01 -10.30
CA LYS A 263 -11.51 8.95 -9.27
C LYS A 263 -10.52 9.13 -8.10
N ILE A 264 -9.24 8.85 -8.31
CA ILE A 264 -8.16 8.99 -7.30
C ILE A 264 -7.18 10.05 -7.78
N LYS A 265 -6.66 10.84 -6.83
CA LYS A 265 -5.63 11.83 -7.11
C LYS A 265 -4.26 11.20 -7.27
N TRP A 266 -3.72 11.27 -8.48
CA TRP A 266 -2.37 10.82 -8.81
C TRP A 266 -1.37 11.98 -8.87
N SER A 267 -0.09 11.68 -8.61
CA SER A 267 1.00 12.64 -8.82
C SER A 267 1.44 12.75 -10.28
N ASN A 268 1.01 11.82 -11.13
CA ASN A 268 1.41 11.71 -12.53
C ASN A 268 0.24 11.16 -13.35
N GLN A 269 -0.03 11.79 -14.50
CA GLN A 269 -1.14 11.45 -15.39
C GLN A 269 -1.07 10.01 -15.93
N LYS A 270 0.13 9.44 -16.10
CA LYS A 270 0.28 8.03 -16.49
C LYS A 270 -0.34 7.06 -15.48
N GLY A 271 -0.35 7.42 -14.20
CA GLY A 271 -0.91 6.61 -13.12
C GLY A 271 -2.44 6.54 -13.17
N GLU A 272 -3.11 7.58 -13.66
CA GLU A 272 -4.58 7.67 -13.72
C GLU A 272 -5.21 6.57 -14.59
N GLY A 273 -4.46 6.00 -15.53
CA GLY A 273 -4.90 4.88 -16.37
C GLY A 273 -4.85 3.51 -15.69
N ILE A 274 -4.33 3.42 -14.46
CA ILE A 274 -4.19 2.15 -13.75
C ILE A 274 -5.50 1.79 -13.05
N SER A 275 -6.04 0.61 -13.35
CA SER A 275 -7.17 0.07 -12.59
C SER A 275 -6.70 -0.56 -11.28
N LEU A 276 -7.07 0.06 -10.15
CA LEU A 276 -6.72 -0.43 -8.82
C LEU A 276 -7.74 -1.48 -8.34
N SER A 277 -7.39 -2.77 -8.36
CA SER A 277 -8.25 -3.85 -7.86
C SER A 277 -8.11 -4.04 -6.35
N ILE A 278 -9.14 -4.60 -5.69
CA ILE A 278 -9.04 -5.06 -4.29
C ILE A 278 -7.97 -6.16 -4.20
N GLY A 279 -7.18 -6.16 -3.13
CA GLY A 279 -6.07 -7.10 -2.95
C GLY A 279 -4.77 -6.65 -3.64
N THR A 280 -4.76 -5.52 -4.35
CA THR A 280 -3.53 -4.96 -4.91
C THR A 280 -2.56 -4.59 -3.79
N ASN A 281 -1.32 -5.10 -3.87
CA ASN A 281 -0.25 -4.69 -2.97
C ASN A 281 0.28 -3.30 -3.35
N CYS A 282 0.46 -2.46 -2.35
CA CYS A 282 0.99 -1.11 -2.48
C CYS A 282 2.20 -0.92 -1.58
N ASN A 283 3.20 -0.21 -2.10
CA ASN A 283 4.25 0.39 -1.28
C ASN A 283 3.75 1.74 -0.79
N LEU A 284 3.82 1.96 0.52
CA LEU A 284 3.36 3.17 1.17
C LEU A 284 4.55 3.91 1.76
N LEU A 285 4.57 5.22 1.54
CA LEU A 285 5.52 6.12 2.14
C LEU A 285 4.75 7.13 2.98
N ILE A 286 4.79 6.96 4.29
CA ILE A 286 4.09 7.81 5.25
C ILE A 286 5.04 8.95 5.64
N VAL A 287 4.64 10.18 5.36
CA VAL A 287 5.44 11.38 5.65
C VAL A 287 5.19 11.80 7.10
N THR A 288 6.14 11.52 8.00
CA THR A 288 6.00 11.77 9.45
C THR A 288 6.35 13.20 9.81
N LYS A 289 7.43 13.73 9.23
CA LYS A 289 7.89 15.12 9.42
C LYS A 289 8.64 15.59 8.18
N LYS A 290 8.50 16.88 7.84
CA LYS A 290 9.40 17.54 6.89
C LYS A 290 10.56 18.14 7.70
N ILE A 291 11.70 17.46 7.71
CA ILE A 291 12.89 17.90 8.45
C ILE A 291 13.71 18.81 7.53
N LYS A 292 14.22 19.93 8.05
CA LYS A 292 15.14 20.78 7.30
C LYS A 292 16.56 20.20 7.40
N PRO A 293 17.35 20.15 6.31
CA PRO A 293 18.67 19.52 6.30
C PRO A 293 19.61 19.97 7.43
N TYR A 294 19.53 21.23 7.88
CA TYR A 294 20.37 21.70 8.99
C TYR A 294 20.09 21.00 10.34
N GLU A 295 18.90 20.43 10.55
CA GLU A 295 18.52 19.75 11.80
C GLU A 295 19.15 18.35 11.93
N LEU A 296 19.76 17.80 10.87
CA LEU A 296 20.39 16.48 10.88
C LEU A 296 21.89 16.51 11.25
N ILE A 297 22.50 17.70 11.27
CA ILE A 297 23.96 17.88 11.42
C ILE A 297 24.33 18.28 12.87
N PHE A 298 23.36 18.65 13.70
CA PHE A 298 23.55 19.08 15.10
C PHE A 298 22.83 18.17 16.09
#